data_AF-A0AAF0J3S9-F1
#
_entry.id   AF-A0AAF0J3S9-F1
#
_cell.length_a   1.000
_cell.length_b   1.000
_cell.length_c   1.000
_cell.angle_alpha   90.00
_cell.angle_beta   90.00
_cell.angle_gamma   90.00
#
_symmetry.space_group_name_H-M   'P 1'
#
loop_
_entity.id
_entity.type
_entity.pdbx_description
1 polymer ?
#
loop_
_entity_poly.entity_id
_entity_poly.type
_entity_poly.pdbx_seq_one_letter_code
_entity_poly.pdbx_strand_id
1 'polypeptide(L)'
;MSATRRKPSLGALPLTAVVAVSLGNGIGAGGTLPWRLPKDMAYFRAATLHVADMTRDDARMREAGYERRAGPVKNAVIMGRHTWDSIPSRFRPLQGRINVVISTTMQPAELQGVDGEADTLLARSLDEAVQLLQERRYKRYEIPGEPDGTALGRAFVIGGAQLYRTTLTQQPAPDTWVLDQLLVTRILSPIDEQMPFDVFLEEFRSPAQRAKDEAVAAQQAQAPHDTSINTDAPVNPVDRWHLVHKDEHARLVPPAQAELLGRIVHDRGVAVHFQFSSMADEAAAPPTAAASDTVRTREQAKQWKLERKRQAQNKAASAPQNSTSTAPKAQGRAAEPPDVQLSKALSYILRHGTQKEHLEVRSDGYVRLDAVLARPRVQKIVMDDTGRAPKSEDVEAVVRNNAKQRFELTYGSNVSPTDKGTFQWIRAVQGHSLAAVTDLSHTSLSEANIKDHLAQEDGMYYAIHGTDEKAFSQILASGALCRMQRNHIHLAKGRPGASGVLSGMRQHCSRLLYVDVGRALADGAWAIPARCL
;
A
#
# COMPACT_ATOMS: atom_id res chain seq x y z
N MET A 1 2.15 -54.29 -0.42
CA MET A 1 2.65 -53.21 -1.30
C MET A 1 1.75 -51.99 -1.11
N SER A 2 2.09 -51.08 -0.19
CA SER A 2 1.36 -49.81 -0.04
C SER A 2 2.22 -48.71 -0.64
N ALA A 3 2.12 -48.54 -1.95
CA ALA A 3 2.64 -47.34 -2.59
C ALA A 3 1.64 -46.22 -2.29
N THR A 4 1.92 -45.39 -1.30
CA THR A 4 1.23 -44.11 -1.12
C THR A 4 1.44 -43.31 -2.40
N ARG A 5 0.44 -43.34 -3.30
CA ARG A 5 0.45 -42.61 -4.54
C ARG A 5 0.51 -41.12 -4.17
N ARG A 6 1.69 -40.50 -4.34
CA ARG A 6 1.92 -39.08 -4.10
C ARG A 6 0.87 -38.30 -4.88
N LYS A 7 0.18 -37.32 -4.25
CA LYS A 7 -0.84 -36.50 -4.92
C LYS A 7 -0.25 -35.91 -6.22
N PRO A 8 -1.02 -35.87 -7.31
CA PRO A 8 -0.54 -35.33 -8.59
C PRO A 8 -0.25 -33.84 -8.40
N SER A 9 0.81 -33.32 -9.02
CA SER A 9 1.06 -31.88 -8.97
C SER A 9 -0.03 -31.13 -9.72
N LEU A 10 -0.67 -30.18 -9.05
CA LEU A 10 -1.60 -29.23 -9.68
C LEU A 10 -0.89 -27.97 -10.21
N GLY A 11 0.44 -27.93 -10.12
CA GLY A 11 1.28 -26.76 -10.38
C GLY A 11 1.10 -25.64 -9.36
N ALA A 12 1.81 -24.54 -9.57
CA ALA A 12 1.63 -23.30 -8.82
C ALA A 12 0.15 -22.86 -8.77
N LEU A 13 -0.29 -22.35 -7.62
CA LEU A 13 -1.63 -21.77 -7.49
C LEU A 13 -1.69 -20.43 -8.23
N PRO A 14 -2.53 -20.26 -9.27
CA PRO A 14 -2.70 -18.97 -9.92
C PRO A 14 -3.50 -18.01 -9.03
N LEU A 15 -2.97 -16.81 -8.84
CA LEU A 15 -3.54 -15.74 -8.03
C LEU A 15 -3.94 -14.55 -8.90
N THR A 16 -5.13 -14.00 -8.64
CA THR A 16 -5.52 -12.67 -9.16
C THR A 16 -5.50 -11.64 -8.05
N ALA A 17 -4.82 -10.51 -8.21
CA ALA A 17 -5.06 -9.38 -7.31
C ALA A 17 -6.22 -8.51 -7.81
N VAL A 18 -7.08 -8.06 -6.91
CA VAL A 18 -8.23 -7.18 -7.24
C VAL A 18 -8.18 -5.94 -6.37
N VAL A 19 -7.96 -4.77 -6.98
CA VAL A 19 -7.72 -3.53 -6.24
C VAL A 19 -8.36 -2.31 -6.90
N ALA A 20 -9.00 -1.47 -6.10
CA ALA A 20 -9.37 -0.11 -6.49
C ALA A 20 -8.28 0.85 -5.99
N VAL A 21 -7.77 1.70 -6.88
CA VAL A 21 -6.55 2.46 -6.63
C VAL A 21 -6.57 3.80 -7.36
N SER A 22 -6.13 4.85 -6.68
CA SER A 22 -6.02 6.19 -7.26
C SER A 22 -4.84 6.35 -8.23
N LEU A 23 -4.70 7.53 -8.85
CA LEU A 23 -3.56 7.82 -9.72
C LEU A 23 -2.24 7.81 -8.96
N GLY A 24 -2.25 8.32 -7.73
CA GLY A 24 -1.12 8.30 -6.79
C GLY A 24 -0.89 6.96 -6.09
N ASN A 25 -1.53 5.88 -6.53
CA ASN A 25 -1.51 4.55 -5.92
C ASN A 25 -2.10 4.47 -4.49
N GLY A 26 -2.90 5.44 -4.07
CA GLY A 26 -3.64 5.39 -2.82
C GLY A 26 -4.75 4.34 -2.86
N ILE A 27 -4.85 3.53 -1.79
CA ILE A 27 -5.86 2.45 -1.66
C ILE A 27 -6.62 2.48 -0.34
N GLY A 28 -6.16 3.27 0.64
CA GLY A 28 -6.78 3.33 1.97
C GLY A 28 -6.50 4.64 2.70
N ALA A 29 -7.43 5.00 3.59
CA ALA A 29 -7.33 6.13 4.50
C ALA A 29 -7.99 5.77 5.85
N GLY A 30 -7.26 5.88 6.96
CA GLY A 30 -7.81 5.68 8.31
C GLY A 30 -8.39 4.29 8.51
N GLY A 31 -7.78 3.25 7.92
CA GLY A 31 -8.26 1.87 7.99
C GLY A 31 -9.51 1.56 7.16
N THR A 32 -9.95 2.46 6.27
CA THR A 32 -11.13 2.28 5.42
C THR A 32 -10.85 2.65 3.96
N LEU A 33 -11.77 2.32 3.05
CA LEU A 33 -11.75 2.87 1.70
C LEU A 33 -12.09 4.37 1.77
N PRO A 34 -11.28 5.26 1.17
CA PRO A 34 -11.52 6.71 1.26
C PRO A 34 -12.73 7.16 0.45
N TRP A 35 -13.21 6.33 -0.46
CA TRP A 35 -14.32 6.59 -1.38
C TRP A 35 -15.49 5.63 -1.16
N ARG A 36 -16.63 5.96 -1.77
CA ARG A 36 -17.79 5.05 -1.87
C ARG A 36 -18.17 4.91 -3.34
N LEU A 37 -17.71 3.82 -3.95
CA LEU A 37 -17.87 3.53 -5.38
C LEU A 37 -18.72 2.25 -5.55
N PRO A 38 -20.06 2.35 -5.62
CA PRO A 38 -20.94 1.19 -5.73
C PRO A 38 -20.75 0.36 -7.00
N LYS A 39 -20.37 0.95 -8.14
CA LYS A 39 -20.07 0.20 -9.37
C LYS A 39 -18.77 -0.60 -9.20
N ASP A 40 -17.75 -0.02 -8.58
CA ASP A 40 -16.53 -0.76 -8.19
C ASP A 40 -16.85 -1.93 -7.25
N MET A 41 -17.66 -1.71 -6.21
CA MET A 41 -18.07 -2.78 -5.30
C MET A 41 -18.90 -3.87 -5.98
N ALA A 42 -19.77 -3.51 -6.94
CA ALA A 42 -20.51 -4.48 -7.75
C ALA A 42 -19.57 -5.30 -8.62
N TYR A 43 -18.56 -4.66 -9.22
CA TYR A 43 -17.53 -5.32 -10.01
C TYR A 43 -16.68 -6.27 -9.16
N PHE A 44 -16.16 -5.81 -8.02
CA PHE A 44 -15.43 -6.64 -7.05
C PHE A 44 -16.23 -7.87 -6.63
N ARG A 45 -17.51 -7.68 -6.28
CA ARG A 45 -18.40 -8.78 -5.90
C ARG A 45 -18.57 -9.77 -7.05
N ALA A 46 -18.81 -9.29 -8.27
CA ALA A 46 -19.01 -10.15 -9.43
C ALA A 46 -17.74 -10.95 -9.77
N ALA A 47 -16.58 -10.29 -9.84
CA ALA A 47 -15.31 -10.93 -10.15
C ALA A 47 -14.91 -11.99 -9.12
N THR A 48 -15.10 -11.70 -7.83
CA THR A 48 -14.72 -12.65 -6.77
C THR A 48 -15.74 -13.76 -6.55
N LEU A 49 -16.99 -13.62 -7.01
CA LEU A 49 -18.01 -14.69 -6.91
C LEU A 49 -18.10 -15.57 -8.16
N HIS A 50 -17.80 -15.03 -9.34
CA HIS A 50 -17.96 -15.75 -10.59
C HIS A 50 -16.89 -16.84 -10.72
N VAL A 51 -17.32 -18.10 -10.62
CA VAL A 51 -16.46 -19.25 -10.86
C VAL A 51 -16.34 -19.42 -12.38
N ALA A 52 -15.19 -19.04 -12.92
CA ALA A 52 -14.87 -19.15 -14.34
C ALA A 52 -14.87 -20.61 -14.81
N ASP A 53 -14.89 -20.80 -16.13
CA ASP A 53 -14.71 -22.13 -16.73
C ASP A 53 -13.32 -22.69 -16.40
N MET A 54 -13.30 -23.93 -15.92
CA MET A 54 -12.09 -24.63 -15.49
C MET A 54 -11.95 -25.99 -16.21
N THR A 55 -12.54 -26.10 -17.41
CA THR A 55 -12.44 -27.27 -18.30
C THR A 55 -11.00 -27.70 -18.60
N ARG A 56 -10.06 -26.76 -18.68
CA ARG A 56 -8.63 -27.05 -18.89
C ARG A 56 -8.00 -27.84 -17.74
N ASP A 57 -8.27 -27.43 -16.51
CA ASP A 57 -7.78 -28.12 -15.31
C ASP A 57 -8.38 -29.53 -15.20
N ASP A 58 -9.67 -29.66 -15.54
CA ASP A 58 -10.35 -30.96 -15.60
C ASP A 58 -9.75 -31.88 -16.67
N ALA A 59 -9.40 -31.35 -17.84
CA ALA A 59 -8.77 -32.13 -18.90
C ALA A 59 -7.41 -32.69 -18.47
N ARG A 60 -6.57 -31.84 -17.86
CA ARG A 60 -5.26 -32.23 -17.33
C ARG A 60 -5.37 -33.30 -16.25
N MET A 61 -6.34 -33.17 -15.33
CA MET A 61 -6.53 -34.13 -14.24
C MET A 61 -7.09 -35.46 -14.73
N ARG A 62 -7.98 -35.42 -15.72
CA ARG A 62 -8.48 -36.62 -16.41
C ARG A 62 -7.35 -37.38 -17.11
N GLU A 63 -6.44 -36.68 -17.79
CA GLU A 63 -5.23 -37.30 -18.38
C GLU A 63 -4.31 -37.93 -17.32
N ALA A 64 -4.23 -37.35 -16.13
CA ALA A 64 -3.53 -37.92 -14.98
C ALA A 64 -4.28 -39.08 -14.30
N GLY A 65 -5.47 -39.45 -14.79
CA GLY A 65 -6.28 -40.55 -14.28
C GLY A 65 -7.13 -40.22 -13.07
N TYR A 66 -7.51 -38.95 -12.89
CA TYR A 66 -8.39 -38.48 -11.82
C TYR A 66 -9.72 -38.00 -12.40
N GLU A 67 -10.83 -38.52 -11.88
CA GLU A 67 -12.17 -38.10 -12.28
C GLU A 67 -12.66 -36.91 -11.45
N ARG A 68 -13.57 -36.11 -12.03
CA ARG A 68 -14.15 -34.95 -11.37
C ARG A 68 -15.23 -35.41 -10.39
N ARG A 69 -15.11 -34.98 -9.13
CA ARG A 69 -16.15 -35.16 -8.11
C ARG A 69 -17.27 -34.14 -8.31
N ALA A 70 -18.52 -34.59 -8.13
CA ALA A 70 -19.66 -33.69 -8.02
C ALA A 70 -19.62 -32.98 -6.65
N GLY A 71 -19.40 -31.67 -6.65
CA GLY A 71 -19.33 -30.89 -5.42
C GLY A 71 -19.38 -29.37 -5.64
N PRO A 72 -19.62 -28.59 -4.59
CA PRO A 72 -19.67 -27.14 -4.69
C PRO A 72 -18.26 -26.59 -4.97
N VAL A 73 -18.17 -25.63 -5.89
CA VAL A 73 -16.94 -24.88 -6.16
C VAL A 73 -17.13 -23.44 -5.73
N LYS A 74 -16.16 -22.88 -5.00
CA LYS A 74 -16.13 -21.46 -4.65
C LYS A 74 -14.77 -20.87 -4.95
N ASN A 75 -14.75 -19.62 -5.35
CA ASN A 75 -13.52 -18.82 -5.37
C ASN A 75 -13.08 -18.49 -3.93
N ALA A 76 -11.81 -18.19 -3.77
CA ALA A 76 -11.23 -17.73 -2.51
C ALA A 76 -10.85 -16.26 -2.55
N VAL A 77 -10.96 -15.58 -1.41
CA VAL A 77 -10.44 -14.23 -1.18
C VAL A 77 -9.43 -14.29 -0.05
N ILE A 78 -8.20 -13.87 -0.34
CA ILE A 78 -7.07 -13.83 0.58
C ILE A 78 -6.88 -12.37 1.01
N MET A 79 -6.90 -12.13 2.33
CA MET A 79 -6.80 -10.80 2.88
C MET A 79 -5.98 -10.74 4.17
N GLY A 80 -5.30 -9.63 4.43
CA GLY A 80 -4.65 -9.38 5.72
C GLY A 80 -5.65 -8.95 6.80
N ARG A 81 -5.28 -9.07 8.09
CA ARG A 81 -6.11 -8.72 9.26
C ARG A 81 -6.72 -7.31 9.21
N HIS A 82 -6.03 -6.30 8.70
CA HIS A 82 -6.60 -4.94 8.61
C HIS A 82 -7.69 -4.83 7.55
N THR A 83 -7.55 -5.51 6.42
CA THR A 83 -8.63 -5.64 5.41
C THR A 83 -9.77 -6.47 5.98
N TRP A 84 -9.40 -7.52 6.72
CA TRP A 84 -10.15 -8.12 7.81
C TRP A 84 -11.18 -7.18 8.40
N ASP A 85 -10.63 -6.34 9.27
CA ASP A 85 -11.35 -5.47 10.18
C ASP A 85 -12.11 -4.34 9.52
N SER A 86 -11.69 -3.91 8.33
CA SER A 86 -12.35 -2.82 7.60
C SER A 86 -13.68 -3.23 6.97
N ILE A 87 -13.91 -4.53 6.74
CA ILE A 87 -15.19 -5.04 6.22
C ILE A 87 -16.24 -4.97 7.34
N PRO A 88 -17.38 -4.28 7.15
CA PRO A 88 -18.43 -4.22 8.17
C PRO A 88 -18.88 -5.62 8.60
N SER A 89 -19.12 -5.83 9.90
CA SER A 89 -19.44 -7.15 10.47
C SER A 89 -20.58 -7.88 9.75
N ARG A 90 -21.63 -7.16 9.33
CA ARG A 90 -22.75 -7.71 8.54
C ARG A 90 -22.38 -8.29 7.16
N PHE A 91 -21.20 -7.96 6.66
CA PHE A 91 -20.67 -8.43 5.38
C PHE A 91 -19.46 -9.36 5.55
N ARG A 92 -19.11 -9.70 6.80
CA ARG A 92 -17.99 -10.57 7.15
C ARG A 92 -18.53 -11.88 7.74
N PRO A 93 -18.07 -13.05 7.27
CA PRO A 93 -17.21 -13.25 6.11
C PRO A 93 -17.91 -12.86 4.79
N LEU A 94 -17.12 -12.64 3.74
CA LEU A 94 -17.65 -12.34 2.41
C LEU A 94 -18.39 -13.57 1.87
N GLN A 95 -19.72 -13.54 1.94
CA GLN A 95 -20.60 -14.65 1.57
C GLN A 95 -20.34 -15.19 0.16
N GLY A 96 -20.50 -16.51 -0.01
CA GLY A 96 -20.32 -17.22 -1.29
C GLY A 96 -18.86 -17.46 -1.71
N ARG A 97 -17.89 -17.17 -0.84
CA ARG A 97 -16.44 -17.32 -1.09
C ARG A 97 -15.74 -18.01 0.07
N ILE A 98 -14.60 -18.62 -0.22
CA ILE A 98 -13.65 -19.07 0.80
C ILE A 98 -12.87 -17.83 1.27
N ASN A 99 -12.97 -17.47 2.54
CA ASN A 99 -12.31 -16.30 3.12
C ASN A 99 -11.04 -16.76 3.82
N VAL A 100 -9.86 -16.29 3.39
CA VAL A 100 -8.59 -16.60 4.03
C VAL A 100 -8.01 -15.33 4.65
N VAL A 101 -7.90 -15.31 5.97
CA VAL A 101 -7.36 -14.18 6.73
C VAL A 101 -5.90 -14.49 7.10
N ILE A 102 -4.98 -13.63 6.67
CA ILE A 102 -3.56 -13.72 7.03
C ILE A 102 -3.31 -12.85 8.27
N SER A 103 -2.88 -13.49 9.36
CA SER A 103 -2.55 -12.82 10.62
C SER A 103 -1.64 -13.69 11.49
N THR A 104 -0.61 -13.09 12.09
CA THR A 104 0.26 -13.76 13.07
C THR A 104 -0.28 -13.69 14.50
N THR A 105 -1.21 -12.78 14.79
CA THR A 105 -1.70 -12.51 16.15
C THR A 105 -3.13 -12.96 16.40
N MET A 106 -3.96 -13.04 15.35
CA MET A 106 -5.35 -13.45 15.45
C MET A 106 -5.45 -14.91 15.93
N GLN A 107 -6.38 -15.18 16.85
CA GLN A 107 -6.65 -16.52 17.34
C GLN A 107 -7.73 -17.19 16.49
N PRO A 108 -7.67 -18.52 16.28
CA PRO A 108 -8.72 -19.24 15.55
C PRO A 108 -10.13 -19.01 16.10
N ALA A 109 -10.26 -18.85 17.43
CA ALA A 109 -11.53 -18.57 18.10
C ALA A 109 -12.18 -17.24 17.66
N GLU A 110 -11.41 -16.27 17.17
CA GLU A 110 -11.94 -15.00 16.65
C GLU A 110 -12.67 -15.17 15.31
N LEU A 111 -12.49 -16.32 14.65
CA LEU A 111 -13.18 -16.67 13.40
C LEU A 111 -14.25 -17.75 13.60
N GLN A 112 -14.42 -18.27 14.82
CA GLN A 112 -15.43 -19.28 15.14
C GLN A 112 -16.81 -18.64 15.30
N GLY A 113 -17.88 -19.37 14.96
CA GLY A 113 -19.25 -18.91 15.14
C GLY A 113 -19.71 -17.83 14.14
N VAL A 114 -18.93 -17.60 13.08
CA VAL A 114 -19.34 -16.75 11.94
C VAL A 114 -20.14 -17.57 10.92
N ASP A 115 -21.12 -16.96 10.27
CA ASP A 115 -21.85 -17.59 9.17
C ASP A 115 -20.89 -17.98 8.05
N GLY A 116 -20.75 -19.28 7.76
CA GLY A 116 -19.79 -19.80 6.78
C GLY A 116 -18.40 -20.12 7.36
N GLU A 117 -18.33 -20.44 8.66
CA GLU A 117 -17.12 -20.89 9.36
C GLU A 117 -16.31 -21.96 8.59
N ALA A 118 -16.97 -22.95 7.98
CA ALA A 118 -16.31 -23.99 7.21
C ALA A 118 -15.51 -23.49 5.99
N ASP A 119 -15.80 -22.27 5.51
CA ASP A 119 -15.12 -21.60 4.41
C ASP A 119 -14.38 -20.34 4.88
N THR A 120 -14.12 -20.19 6.19
CA THR A 120 -13.30 -19.12 6.76
C THR A 120 -12.04 -19.70 7.39
N LEU A 121 -10.89 -19.37 6.83
CA LEU A 121 -9.59 -19.94 7.17
C LEU A 121 -8.67 -18.87 7.73
N LEU A 122 -7.87 -19.24 8.73
CA LEU A 122 -6.77 -18.44 9.26
C LEU A 122 -5.46 -19.00 8.73
N ALA A 123 -4.60 -18.13 8.21
CA ALA A 123 -3.23 -18.45 7.83
C ALA A 123 -2.25 -17.47 8.50
N ARG A 124 -1.02 -17.90 8.75
CA ARG A 124 0.05 -17.07 9.33
C ARG A 124 0.92 -16.41 8.26
N SER A 125 0.84 -16.88 7.02
CA SER A 125 1.57 -16.34 5.87
C SER A 125 0.78 -16.52 4.57
N LEU A 126 1.27 -15.90 3.49
CA LEU A 126 0.73 -16.14 2.14
C LEU A 126 0.98 -17.58 1.69
N ASP A 127 2.15 -18.16 1.97
CA ASP A 127 2.48 -19.52 1.55
C ASP A 127 1.60 -20.55 2.27
N GLU A 128 1.31 -20.35 3.55
CA GLU A 128 0.34 -21.18 4.28
C GLU A 128 -1.09 -21.01 3.74
N ALA A 129 -1.50 -19.79 3.42
CA ALA A 129 -2.80 -19.55 2.76
C ALA A 129 -2.88 -20.31 1.43
N VAL A 130 -1.81 -20.27 0.63
CA VAL A 130 -1.69 -21.00 -0.63
C VAL A 130 -1.74 -22.50 -0.40
N GLN A 131 -1.05 -23.04 0.61
CA GLN A 131 -1.10 -24.46 0.96
C GLN A 131 -2.54 -24.92 1.28
N LEU A 132 -3.24 -24.19 2.14
CA LEU A 132 -4.65 -24.48 2.49
C LEU A 132 -5.56 -24.45 1.26
N LEU A 133 -5.30 -23.54 0.33
CA LEU A 133 -6.06 -23.41 -0.91
C LEU A 133 -5.70 -24.49 -1.94
N GLN A 134 -4.45 -24.92 -2.02
CA GLN A 134 -4.02 -26.06 -2.84
C GLN A 134 -4.71 -27.34 -2.36
N GLU A 135 -4.85 -27.56 -1.06
CA GLU A 135 -5.64 -28.65 -0.50
C GLU A 135 -7.10 -28.61 -0.97
N ARG A 136 -7.71 -27.42 -1.02
CA ARG A 136 -9.07 -27.22 -1.53
C ARG A 136 -9.20 -27.50 -3.04
N ARG A 137 -8.14 -27.39 -3.85
CA ARG A 137 -8.22 -27.76 -5.28
C ARG A 137 -8.38 -29.27 -5.48
N TYR A 138 -7.73 -30.07 -4.63
CA TYR A 138 -7.83 -31.54 -4.72
C TYR A 138 -9.26 -32.05 -4.45
N LYS A 139 -10.05 -31.33 -3.64
CA LYS A 139 -11.46 -31.68 -3.35
C LYS A 139 -12.37 -31.69 -4.58
N ARG A 140 -11.91 -31.15 -5.69
CA ARG A 140 -12.61 -31.21 -6.99
C ARG A 140 -12.55 -32.60 -7.64
N TYR A 141 -11.61 -33.44 -7.24
CA TYR A 141 -11.30 -34.69 -7.91
C TYR A 141 -11.50 -35.88 -6.97
N GLU A 142 -11.78 -37.05 -7.55
CA GLU A 142 -11.87 -38.30 -6.81
C GLU A 142 -10.48 -38.81 -6.46
N ILE A 143 -9.98 -38.36 -5.31
CA ILE A 143 -8.68 -38.77 -4.77
C ILE A 143 -8.92 -39.67 -3.54
N PRO A 144 -8.33 -40.87 -3.49
CA PRO A 144 -8.48 -41.76 -2.34
C PRO A 144 -8.04 -41.08 -1.04
N GLY A 145 -8.90 -41.11 -0.03
CA GLY A 145 -8.64 -40.52 1.28
C GLY A 145 -8.94 -39.02 1.40
N GLU A 146 -9.34 -38.33 0.32
CA GLU A 146 -9.73 -36.92 0.38
C GLU A 146 -11.21 -36.75 0.76
N PRO A 147 -11.51 -36.06 1.87
CA PRO A 147 -12.88 -35.85 2.33
C PRO A 147 -13.65 -34.92 1.41
N ASP A 148 -14.98 -35.04 1.44
CA ASP A 148 -15.86 -34.11 0.74
C ASP A 148 -15.71 -32.67 1.27
N GLY A 149 -16.00 -31.71 0.40
CA GLY A 149 -16.05 -30.31 0.79
C GLY A 149 -16.07 -29.37 -0.41
N THR A 150 -16.04 -28.07 -0.11
CA THR A 150 -15.98 -27.04 -1.14
C THR A 150 -14.64 -27.06 -1.85
N ALA A 151 -14.68 -27.26 -3.17
CA ALA A 151 -13.53 -27.17 -4.04
C ALA A 151 -13.17 -25.72 -4.35
N LEU A 152 -11.87 -25.45 -4.55
CA LEU A 152 -11.40 -24.14 -4.96
C LEU A 152 -11.62 -23.92 -6.46
N GLY A 153 -12.21 -22.77 -6.80
CA GLY A 153 -12.17 -22.19 -8.13
C GLY A 153 -10.88 -21.39 -8.34
N ARG A 154 -10.98 -20.05 -8.28
CA ARG A 154 -9.84 -19.14 -8.37
C ARG A 154 -9.55 -18.44 -7.04
N ALA A 155 -8.28 -18.12 -6.77
CA ALA A 155 -7.86 -17.41 -5.57
C ALA A 155 -7.60 -15.93 -5.88
N PHE A 156 -8.21 -15.04 -5.10
CA PHE A 156 -8.12 -13.60 -5.26
C PHE A 156 -7.42 -12.95 -4.08
N VAL A 157 -6.36 -12.19 -4.33
CA VAL A 157 -5.70 -11.34 -3.33
C VAL A 157 -6.43 -10.00 -3.29
N ILE A 158 -7.04 -9.67 -2.15
CA ILE A 158 -7.87 -8.47 -2.00
C ILE A 158 -7.24 -7.43 -1.05
N GLY A 159 -5.98 -7.62 -0.68
CA GLY A 159 -5.16 -6.69 0.08
C GLY A 159 -4.99 -7.05 1.56
N GLY A 160 -4.50 -6.17 2.42
CA GLY A 160 -4.13 -4.78 2.19
C GLY A 160 -2.73 -4.60 1.60
N ALA A 161 -2.18 -3.39 1.73
CA ALA A 161 -0.89 -3.00 1.12
C ALA A 161 0.25 -3.98 1.38
N GLN A 162 0.37 -4.54 2.59
CA GLN A 162 1.41 -5.52 2.91
C GLN A 162 1.26 -6.80 2.07
N LEU A 163 0.03 -7.30 1.94
CA LEU A 163 -0.24 -8.51 1.14
C LEU A 163 -0.01 -8.23 -0.34
N TYR A 164 -0.48 -7.09 -0.85
CA TYR A 164 -0.21 -6.70 -2.23
C TYR A 164 1.28 -6.56 -2.53
N ARG A 165 2.04 -5.90 -1.65
CA ARG A 165 3.50 -5.78 -1.78
C ARG A 165 4.13 -7.17 -1.87
N THR A 166 3.80 -8.05 -0.92
CA THR A 166 4.28 -9.43 -0.90
C THR A 166 4.01 -10.12 -2.24
N THR A 167 2.78 -10.06 -2.74
CA THR A 167 2.40 -10.73 -4.00
C THR A 167 3.01 -10.11 -5.26
N LEU A 168 3.25 -8.79 -5.27
CA LEU A 168 3.77 -8.06 -6.43
C LEU A 168 5.29 -8.15 -6.53
N THR A 169 6.01 -8.20 -5.41
CA THR A 169 7.47 -8.08 -5.37
C THR A 169 8.20 -9.38 -5.10
N GLN A 170 7.59 -10.34 -4.39
CA GLN A 170 8.26 -11.59 -4.10
C GLN A 170 8.28 -12.53 -5.30
N GLN A 171 9.38 -13.24 -5.46
CA GLN A 171 9.46 -14.42 -6.32
C GLN A 171 9.25 -15.64 -5.42
N PRO A 172 8.09 -16.32 -5.50
CA PRO A 172 7.85 -17.52 -4.72
C PRO A 172 8.73 -18.67 -5.22
N ALA A 173 8.90 -19.69 -4.37
CA ALA A 173 9.52 -20.93 -4.80
C ALA A 173 8.72 -21.54 -5.97
N PRO A 174 9.38 -22.22 -6.93
CA PRO A 174 8.71 -22.90 -8.03
C PRO A 174 7.53 -23.76 -7.54
N ASP A 175 6.46 -23.80 -8.32
CA ASP A 175 5.24 -24.57 -8.03
C ASP A 175 4.44 -24.19 -6.77
N THR A 176 4.76 -23.07 -6.11
CA THR A 176 3.99 -22.60 -4.94
C THR A 176 2.74 -21.83 -5.38
N TRP A 177 2.95 -20.61 -5.87
CA TRP A 177 1.91 -19.74 -6.41
C TRP A 177 2.50 -18.83 -7.50
N VAL A 178 1.63 -18.28 -8.34
CA VAL A 178 2.01 -17.27 -9.34
C VAL A 178 0.93 -16.20 -9.35
N LEU A 179 1.34 -14.93 -9.26
CA LEU A 179 0.44 -13.81 -9.51
C LEU A 179 0.43 -13.56 -11.02
N ASP A 180 -0.59 -14.05 -11.70
CA ASP A 180 -0.72 -14.01 -13.17
C ASP A 180 -1.68 -12.91 -13.65
N GLN A 181 -2.52 -12.36 -12.76
CA GLN A 181 -3.58 -11.43 -13.13
C GLN A 181 -3.75 -10.27 -12.14
N LEU A 182 -4.00 -9.07 -12.68
CA LEU A 182 -4.42 -7.87 -11.95
C LEU A 182 -5.75 -7.35 -12.49
N LEU A 183 -6.76 -7.29 -11.62
CA LEU A 183 -8.01 -6.57 -11.85
C LEU A 183 -7.93 -5.23 -11.11
N VAL A 184 -7.82 -4.14 -11.86
CA VAL A 184 -7.56 -2.82 -11.30
C VAL A 184 -8.71 -1.90 -11.64
N THR A 185 -9.38 -1.37 -10.62
CA THR A 185 -10.27 -0.21 -10.79
C THR A 185 -9.43 1.04 -10.59
N ARG A 186 -9.00 1.66 -11.69
CA ARG A 186 -8.21 2.89 -11.65
C ARG A 186 -9.12 4.08 -11.42
N ILE A 187 -8.91 4.82 -10.35
CA ILE A 187 -9.67 6.05 -10.06
C ILE A 187 -8.93 7.22 -10.69
N LEU A 188 -9.53 7.79 -11.74
CA LEU A 188 -8.95 8.84 -12.57
C LEU A 188 -9.22 10.24 -12.03
N SER A 189 -10.26 10.42 -11.21
CA SER A 189 -10.50 11.69 -10.54
C SER A 189 -9.33 12.02 -9.58
N PRO A 190 -8.96 13.30 -9.42
CA PRO A 190 -7.83 13.73 -8.58
C PRO A 190 -8.17 13.68 -7.08
N ILE A 191 -8.71 12.55 -6.63
CA ILE A 191 -9.07 12.32 -5.23
C ILE A 191 -7.84 12.33 -4.32
N ASP A 192 -6.65 12.06 -4.88
CA ASP A 192 -5.35 12.16 -4.20
C ASP A 192 -5.06 13.58 -3.70
N GLU A 193 -5.55 14.60 -4.39
CA GLU A 193 -5.35 16.00 -3.99
C GLU A 193 -6.31 16.43 -2.88
N GLN A 194 -7.43 15.71 -2.73
CA GLN A 194 -8.55 16.10 -1.88
C GLN A 194 -8.68 15.23 -0.62
N MET A 195 -8.09 14.04 -0.63
CA MET A 195 -8.21 13.07 0.46
C MET A 195 -6.86 12.62 0.99
N PRO A 196 -6.70 12.55 2.33
CA PRO A 196 -5.48 12.04 2.93
C PRO A 196 -5.46 10.51 2.83
N PHE A 197 -4.67 9.98 1.92
CA PHE A 197 -4.32 8.56 1.87
C PHE A 197 -3.24 8.26 2.90
N ASP A 198 -3.30 7.11 3.55
CA ASP A 198 -2.25 6.60 4.44
C ASP A 198 -1.78 5.18 4.06
N VAL A 199 -2.50 4.51 3.16
CA VAL A 199 -2.16 3.20 2.62
C VAL A 199 -2.07 3.28 1.10
N PHE A 200 -0.93 2.83 0.57
CA PHE A 200 -0.61 2.88 -0.86
C PHE A 200 -0.26 1.49 -1.39
N LEU A 201 -0.60 1.26 -2.65
CA LEU A 201 -0.14 0.13 -3.42
C LEU A 201 1.28 0.39 -3.92
N GLU A 202 2.11 -0.66 -3.92
CA GLU A 202 3.46 -0.58 -4.50
C GLU A 202 3.36 -0.21 -5.99
N GLU A 203 4.30 0.60 -6.51
CA GLU A 203 4.25 0.98 -7.92
C GLU A 203 4.53 -0.24 -8.80
N PHE A 204 3.50 -0.63 -9.56
CA PHE A 204 3.54 -1.76 -10.49
C PHE A 204 3.50 -1.30 -11.95
N ARG A 205 3.21 -0.01 -12.18
CA ARG A 205 3.12 0.57 -13.53
C ARG A 205 4.47 1.08 -14.00
N SER A 206 4.74 0.95 -15.29
CA SER A 206 5.87 1.64 -15.91
C SER A 206 5.61 3.16 -16.01
N PRO A 207 6.67 3.99 -16.18
CA PRO A 207 6.50 5.43 -16.41
C PRO A 207 5.56 5.75 -17.58
N ALA A 208 5.57 4.92 -18.63
CA ALA A 208 4.68 5.07 -19.78
C ALA A 208 3.21 4.80 -19.42
N GLN A 209 2.93 3.74 -18.65
CA GLN A 209 1.59 3.42 -18.17
C GLN A 209 1.04 4.51 -17.25
N ARG A 210 1.88 5.08 -16.38
CA ARG A 210 1.50 6.22 -15.55
C ARG A 210 1.15 7.45 -16.37
N ALA A 211 2.02 7.83 -17.30
CA ALA A 211 1.76 8.97 -18.18
C ALA A 211 0.46 8.79 -18.99
N LYS A 212 0.16 7.54 -19.39
CA LYS A 212 -1.11 7.20 -20.06
C LYS A 212 -2.30 7.39 -19.13
N ASP A 213 -2.27 6.85 -17.91
CA ASP A 213 -3.34 7.04 -16.92
C ASP A 213 -3.57 8.53 -16.61
N GLU A 214 -2.49 9.32 -16.44
CA GLU A 214 -2.54 10.76 -16.20
C GLU A 214 -3.12 11.54 -17.39
N ALA A 215 -2.72 11.19 -18.62
CA ALA A 215 -3.27 11.79 -19.84
C ALA A 215 -4.76 11.47 -20.01
N VAL A 216 -5.18 10.22 -19.72
CA VAL A 216 -6.57 9.80 -19.73
C VAL A 216 -7.37 10.57 -18.66
N ALA A 217 -6.82 10.70 -17.45
CA ALA A 217 -7.45 11.47 -16.39
C ALA A 217 -7.63 12.95 -16.76
N ALA A 218 -6.63 13.57 -17.37
CA ALA A 218 -6.70 14.96 -17.84
C ALA A 218 -7.77 15.16 -18.93
N GLN A 219 -7.93 14.19 -19.83
CA GLN A 219 -8.99 14.21 -20.85
C GLN A 219 -10.38 14.01 -20.23
N GLN A 220 -10.50 13.13 -19.23
CA GLN A 220 -11.75 12.85 -18.54
C GLN A 220 -12.23 13.95 -17.61
N ALA A 221 -11.32 14.73 -17.01
CA ALA A 221 -11.70 15.91 -16.25
C ALA A 221 -12.57 16.90 -17.06
N GLN A 222 -12.58 16.78 -18.39
CA GLN A 222 -13.30 17.62 -19.34
C GLN A 222 -14.50 16.93 -20.00
N ALA A 223 -14.74 15.63 -19.76
CA ALA A 223 -15.79 14.84 -20.41
C ALA A 223 -16.89 14.41 -19.41
N PRO A 224 -18.18 14.70 -19.67
CA PRO A 224 -19.26 14.43 -18.72
C PRO A 224 -19.89 13.02 -18.83
N HIS A 225 -19.44 12.17 -19.76
CA HIS A 225 -20.07 10.89 -20.08
C HIS A 225 -19.07 9.74 -20.28
N ASP A 226 -19.57 8.51 -20.07
CA ASP A 226 -18.82 7.28 -20.24
C ASP A 226 -18.14 7.24 -21.62
N THR A 227 -16.81 7.19 -21.62
CA THR A 227 -16.01 7.25 -22.85
C THR A 227 -15.30 5.92 -23.04
N SER A 228 -15.44 5.35 -24.24
CA SER A 228 -14.63 4.22 -24.67
C SER A 228 -13.19 4.69 -24.89
N ILE A 229 -12.23 4.11 -24.16
CA ILE A 229 -10.82 4.36 -24.46
C ILE A 229 -10.36 3.30 -25.45
N ASN A 230 -9.67 3.72 -26.51
CA ASN A 230 -8.90 2.76 -27.29
C ASN A 230 -7.79 2.17 -26.41
N THR A 231 -7.96 0.92 -25.99
CA THR A 231 -6.99 0.19 -25.16
C THR A 231 -5.87 -0.43 -26.00
N ASP A 232 -5.96 -0.40 -27.34
CA ASP A 232 -4.99 -0.91 -28.33
C ASP A 232 -3.75 -0.02 -28.44
N ALA A 233 -3.14 0.36 -27.31
CA ALA A 233 -1.79 0.89 -27.33
C ALA A 233 -0.82 -0.28 -27.59
N PRO A 234 0.24 -0.09 -28.40
CA PRO A 234 1.23 -1.12 -28.62
C PRO A 234 1.82 -1.55 -27.27
N VAL A 235 1.84 -2.87 -27.06
CA VAL A 235 2.44 -3.50 -25.88
C VAL A 235 3.90 -3.05 -25.78
N ASN A 236 4.25 -2.43 -24.66
CA ASN A 236 5.63 -2.05 -24.41
C ASN A 236 6.38 -3.28 -23.85
N PRO A 237 7.45 -3.76 -24.51
CA PRO A 237 8.15 -4.98 -24.10
C PRO A 237 8.81 -4.89 -22.72
N VAL A 238 9.01 -3.69 -22.16
CA VAL A 238 9.54 -3.53 -20.79
C VAL A 238 8.45 -3.51 -19.72
N ASP A 239 7.17 -3.48 -20.09
CA ASP A 239 6.08 -3.53 -19.12
C ASP A 239 5.95 -4.97 -18.59
N ARG A 240 6.02 -5.13 -17.27
CA ARG A 240 5.80 -6.44 -16.62
C ARG A 240 4.33 -6.89 -16.71
N TRP A 241 3.42 -5.92 -16.70
CA TRP A 241 1.97 -6.12 -16.73
C TRP A 241 1.41 -5.55 -18.03
N HIS A 242 0.75 -6.39 -18.81
CA HIS A 242 0.14 -5.99 -20.08
C HIS A 242 -1.36 -5.94 -19.96
N LEU A 243 -1.95 -4.82 -20.42
CA LEU A 243 -3.39 -4.68 -20.48
C LEU A 243 -3.95 -5.67 -21.49
N VAL A 244 -4.91 -6.48 -21.07
CA VAL A 244 -5.46 -7.57 -21.86
C VAL A 244 -6.76 -7.12 -22.52
N HIS A 245 -7.01 -7.61 -23.74
CA HIS A 245 -8.24 -7.36 -24.48
C HIS A 245 -9.48 -7.89 -23.73
N LYS A 246 -10.63 -7.23 -23.93
CA LYS A 246 -11.91 -7.51 -23.25
C LYS A 246 -12.37 -8.97 -23.33
N ASP A 247 -11.98 -9.71 -24.36
CA ASP A 247 -12.48 -11.08 -24.60
C ASP A 247 -11.87 -12.10 -23.63
N GLU A 248 -10.64 -11.90 -23.16
CA GLU A 248 -10.07 -12.74 -22.10
C GLU A 248 -10.71 -12.42 -20.74
N HIS A 249 -11.04 -11.15 -20.51
CA HIS A 249 -11.69 -10.71 -19.29
C HIS A 249 -13.12 -11.22 -19.16
N ALA A 250 -13.85 -11.35 -20.26
CA ALA A 250 -15.21 -11.90 -20.29
C ALA A 250 -15.29 -13.35 -19.76
N ARG A 251 -14.14 -14.04 -19.61
CA ARG A 251 -14.07 -15.37 -18.99
C ARG A 251 -13.98 -15.32 -17.46
N LEU A 252 -13.64 -14.16 -16.88
CA LEU A 252 -13.35 -13.98 -15.45
C LEU A 252 -14.48 -13.27 -14.69
N VAL A 253 -15.34 -12.55 -15.41
CA VAL A 253 -16.49 -11.84 -14.84
C VAL A 253 -17.75 -12.15 -15.65
N PRO A 254 -18.95 -12.01 -15.07
CA PRO A 254 -20.17 -12.17 -15.84
C PRO A 254 -20.24 -11.15 -17.00
N PRO A 255 -20.95 -11.47 -18.10
CA PRO A 255 -20.96 -10.64 -19.32
C PRO A 255 -21.29 -9.16 -19.07
N ALA A 256 -22.23 -8.87 -18.17
CA ALA A 256 -22.61 -7.50 -17.82
C ALA A 256 -21.46 -6.66 -17.21
N GLN A 257 -20.51 -7.31 -16.53
CA GLN A 257 -19.33 -6.66 -15.97
C GLN A 257 -18.16 -6.63 -16.95
N ALA A 258 -18.12 -7.53 -17.93
CA ALA A 258 -17.11 -7.51 -18.99
C ALA A 258 -17.22 -6.25 -19.85
N GLU A 259 -18.44 -5.72 -20.02
CA GLU A 259 -18.69 -4.47 -20.75
C GLU A 259 -18.13 -3.22 -20.06
N LEU A 260 -17.83 -3.29 -18.76
CA LEU A 260 -17.22 -2.19 -18.01
C LEU A 260 -15.71 -2.07 -18.30
N LEU A 261 -15.08 -3.13 -18.79
CA LEU A 261 -13.65 -3.16 -19.03
C LEU A 261 -13.25 -2.27 -20.22
N GLY A 262 -12.17 -1.49 -20.07
CA GLY A 262 -11.67 -0.58 -21.10
C GLY A 262 -12.52 0.68 -21.29
N ARG A 263 -13.56 0.86 -20.46
CA ARG A 263 -14.40 2.05 -20.44
C ARG A 263 -14.13 2.88 -19.20
N ILE A 264 -14.25 4.19 -19.38
CA ILE A 264 -14.32 5.10 -18.24
C ILE A 264 -15.76 5.19 -17.83
N VAL A 265 -16.01 4.91 -16.56
CA VAL A 265 -17.32 4.85 -15.96
C VAL A 265 -17.39 5.90 -14.85
N HIS A 266 -18.41 6.74 -14.86
CA HIS A 266 -18.66 7.62 -13.72
C HIS A 266 -19.40 6.86 -12.61
N ASP A 267 -18.78 6.76 -11.44
CA ASP A 267 -19.35 6.15 -10.24
C ASP A 267 -19.48 7.18 -9.13
N ARG A 268 -20.71 7.65 -8.90
CA ARG A 268 -21.02 8.79 -8.00
C ARG A 268 -20.19 10.05 -8.28
N GLY A 269 -19.99 10.36 -9.56
CA GLY A 269 -19.23 11.53 -10.00
C GLY A 269 -17.71 11.34 -9.98
N VAL A 270 -17.22 10.16 -9.57
CA VAL A 270 -15.81 9.78 -9.67
C VAL A 270 -15.61 9.01 -10.98
N ALA A 271 -14.71 9.46 -11.82
CA ALA A 271 -14.33 8.75 -13.04
C ALA A 271 -13.42 7.57 -12.67
N VAL A 272 -13.85 6.36 -13.02
CA VAL A 272 -13.08 5.12 -12.82
C VAL A 272 -12.88 4.39 -14.14
N HIS A 273 -11.77 3.67 -14.27
CA HIS A 273 -11.45 2.86 -15.43
C HIS A 273 -11.12 1.44 -14.97
N PHE A 274 -11.92 0.47 -15.40
CA PHE A 274 -11.69 -0.94 -15.11
C PHE A 274 -10.65 -1.49 -16.08
N GLN A 275 -9.53 -1.92 -15.53
CA GLN A 275 -8.37 -2.45 -16.23
C GLN A 275 -8.17 -3.92 -15.84
N PHE A 276 -7.83 -4.75 -16.82
CA PHE A 276 -7.42 -6.13 -16.59
C PHE A 276 -6.04 -6.30 -17.22
N SER A 277 -5.07 -6.71 -16.41
CA SER A 277 -3.71 -6.97 -16.87
C SER A 277 -3.32 -8.41 -16.58
N SER A 278 -2.60 -9.03 -17.49
CA SER A 278 -1.90 -10.29 -17.28
C SER A 278 -0.40 -10.05 -17.21
N MET A 279 0.30 -10.96 -16.55
CA MET A 279 1.76 -10.97 -16.56
C MET A 279 2.25 -11.43 -17.94
N ALA A 280 3.27 -10.76 -18.49
CA ALA A 280 3.93 -11.19 -19.72
C ALA A 280 4.44 -12.63 -19.57
N ASP A 281 4.20 -13.50 -20.56
CA ASP A 281 4.89 -14.80 -20.61
C ASP A 281 6.39 -14.56 -20.72
N GLU A 282 7.16 -14.91 -19.68
CA GLU A 282 8.64 -14.81 -19.67
C GLU A 282 9.28 -15.58 -20.84
N ALA A 283 8.55 -16.48 -21.50
CA ALA A 283 9.00 -17.24 -22.66
C ALA A 283 9.12 -16.42 -23.97
N ALA A 284 8.65 -15.17 -24.02
CA ALA A 284 8.62 -14.36 -25.25
C ALA A 284 9.49 -13.08 -25.20
N ALA A 285 10.26 -12.85 -24.13
CA ALA A 285 11.22 -11.75 -24.11
C ALA A 285 12.45 -12.12 -24.97
N PRO A 286 12.78 -11.38 -26.05
CA PRO A 286 14.02 -11.62 -26.76
C PRO A 286 15.19 -11.32 -25.81
N PRO A 287 16.28 -12.12 -25.85
CA PRO A 287 17.44 -11.88 -25.01
C PRO A 287 17.94 -10.46 -25.29
N THR A 288 18.18 -9.71 -24.22
CA THR A 288 18.69 -8.34 -24.24
C THR A 288 19.99 -8.25 -25.03
N ALA A 289 19.88 -7.89 -26.30
CA ALA A 289 21.02 -7.58 -27.15
C ALA A 289 21.50 -6.15 -26.83
N ALA A 290 22.79 -6.05 -26.56
CA ALA A 290 23.53 -4.82 -26.32
C ALA A 290 23.34 -3.79 -27.45
N ALA A 291 23.48 -2.53 -27.07
CA ALA A 291 23.31 -1.34 -27.89
C ALA A 291 23.96 -1.39 -29.28
N SER A 292 23.25 -0.89 -30.30
CA SER A 292 23.86 -0.10 -31.38
C SER A 292 22.84 0.81 -32.08
N ASP A 293 23.26 2.06 -32.29
CA ASP A 293 22.53 3.14 -32.96
C ASP A 293 22.28 2.86 -34.44
N THR A 294 21.09 3.20 -34.96
CA THR A 294 20.93 3.60 -36.37
C THR A 294 19.85 4.66 -36.56
N VAL A 295 20.21 5.69 -37.34
CA VAL A 295 19.46 6.92 -37.65
C VAL A 295 18.39 6.68 -38.72
N ARG A 296 17.16 7.19 -38.52
CA ARG A 296 16.04 7.11 -39.49
C ARG A 296 16.16 8.15 -40.62
N THR A 297 15.83 7.76 -41.85
CA THR A 297 16.06 8.53 -43.08
C THR A 297 14.97 9.54 -43.44
N ARG A 298 15.35 10.53 -44.27
CA ARG A 298 14.63 11.76 -44.66
C ARG A 298 13.27 11.55 -45.35
N GLU A 299 12.96 10.34 -45.81
CA GLU A 299 11.70 10.00 -46.49
C GLU A 299 10.55 9.74 -45.51
N GLN A 300 10.85 9.12 -44.36
CA GLN A 300 9.86 8.87 -43.30
C GLN A 300 9.34 10.19 -42.69
N ALA A 301 10.18 11.23 -42.65
CA ALA A 301 9.80 12.56 -42.18
C ALA A 301 8.87 13.33 -43.14
N LYS A 302 8.89 13.03 -44.46
CA LYS A 302 8.02 13.68 -45.45
C LYS A 302 6.59 13.12 -45.41
N GLN A 303 6.43 11.81 -45.27
CA GLN A 303 5.12 11.16 -45.18
C GLN A 303 4.33 11.63 -43.95
N TRP A 304 5.01 11.80 -42.82
CA TRP A 304 4.43 12.30 -41.57
C TRP A 304 3.82 13.71 -41.65
N LYS A 305 4.42 14.61 -42.47
CA LYS A 305 3.92 15.99 -42.62
C LYS A 305 2.65 16.08 -43.48
N LEU A 306 2.48 15.17 -44.44
CA LEU A 306 1.31 15.16 -45.32
C LEU A 306 0.04 14.70 -44.57
N GLU A 307 0.18 13.71 -43.69
CA GLU A 307 -0.92 13.15 -42.90
C GLU A 307 -1.51 14.17 -41.91
N ARG A 308 -0.67 15.00 -41.26
CA ARG A 308 -1.13 16.04 -40.32
C ARG A 308 -1.94 17.16 -40.98
N LYS A 309 -1.67 17.47 -42.25
CA LYS A 309 -2.39 18.52 -42.99
C LYS A 309 -3.82 18.09 -43.31
N ARG A 310 -4.04 16.78 -43.54
CA ARG A 310 -5.35 16.18 -43.81
C ARG A 310 -6.23 16.12 -42.56
N GLN A 311 -5.65 15.82 -41.40
CA GLN A 311 -6.39 15.77 -40.13
C GLN A 311 -6.86 17.14 -39.62
N ALA A 312 -6.16 18.22 -39.98
CA ALA A 312 -6.54 19.58 -39.58
C ALA A 312 -7.79 20.10 -40.32
N GLN A 313 -8.06 19.63 -41.55
CA GLN A 313 -9.21 20.08 -42.34
C GLN A 313 -10.54 19.46 -41.88
N ASN A 314 -10.50 18.27 -41.28
CA ASN A 314 -11.71 17.55 -40.83
C ASN A 314 -12.23 18.02 -39.46
N LYS A 315 -11.52 18.91 -38.77
CA LYS A 315 -11.85 19.35 -37.39
C LYS A 315 -12.67 20.67 -37.34
N ALA A 316 -13.03 21.24 -38.48
CA ALA A 316 -13.71 22.54 -38.57
C ALA A 316 -15.25 22.46 -38.73
N ALA A 317 -15.84 21.27 -38.74
CA ALA A 317 -17.29 21.09 -38.85
C ALA A 317 -17.85 20.42 -37.58
N SER A 318 -18.92 20.99 -37.05
CA SER A 318 -19.81 20.48 -35.99
C SER A 318 -19.38 20.65 -34.52
N ALA A 319 -19.97 21.68 -33.87
CA ALA A 319 -20.23 21.76 -32.44
C ALA A 319 -21.64 22.39 -32.23
N PRO A 320 -22.46 21.89 -31.30
CA PRO A 320 -23.02 22.72 -30.20
C PRO A 320 -23.15 21.94 -28.86
N GLN A 321 -22.95 22.50 -27.64
CA GLN A 321 -23.83 23.34 -26.77
C GLN A 321 -25.23 22.74 -26.49
N ASN A 322 -25.83 22.69 -25.29
CA ASN A 322 -25.57 23.19 -23.92
C ASN A 322 -26.57 22.50 -22.95
N SER A 323 -26.34 22.61 -21.63
CA SER A 323 -27.34 22.87 -20.56
C SER A 323 -27.34 21.94 -19.33
N THR A 324 -27.42 22.65 -18.20
CA THR A 324 -27.14 22.35 -16.80
C THR A 324 -28.42 22.08 -16.01
N SER A 325 -28.36 21.22 -14.98
CA SER A 325 -29.14 21.44 -13.75
C SER A 325 -28.52 20.74 -12.52
N THR A 326 -28.66 21.41 -11.38
CA THR A 326 -27.97 21.22 -10.09
C THR A 326 -28.96 20.82 -8.99
N ALA A 327 -28.55 19.94 -8.06
CA ALA A 327 -28.85 19.93 -6.59
C ALA A 327 -28.46 18.56 -5.96
N PRO A 328 -28.47 18.36 -4.61
CA PRO A 328 -27.68 18.99 -3.56
C PRO A 328 -26.94 17.97 -2.62
N LYS A 329 -26.08 18.48 -1.73
CA LYS A 329 -25.11 17.80 -0.83
C LYS A 329 -25.70 16.98 0.34
N ALA A 330 -24.95 15.97 0.81
CA ALA A 330 -25.16 15.27 2.09
C ALA A 330 -23.83 15.04 2.89
N GLN A 331 -23.89 15.24 4.22
CA GLN A 331 -22.89 15.04 5.31
C GLN A 331 -22.67 13.53 5.62
N GLY A 332 -21.67 12.96 6.34
CA GLY A 332 -20.48 13.35 7.12
C GLY A 332 -19.75 12.05 7.62
N ARG A 333 -18.46 12.09 8.01
CA ARG A 333 -17.48 10.97 8.20
C ARG A 333 -17.18 10.68 9.70
N ALA A 334 -16.75 9.46 10.08
CA ALA A 334 -16.47 9.05 11.49
C ALA A 334 -15.07 9.49 12.01
N ALA A 335 -14.89 9.61 13.35
CA ALA A 335 -13.75 10.23 14.03
C ALA A 335 -12.57 9.28 14.38
N GLU A 336 -11.35 9.84 14.51
CA GLU A 336 -10.07 9.14 14.82
C GLU A 336 -10.00 8.62 16.28
N PRO A 337 -9.33 7.49 16.59
CA PRO A 337 -9.23 6.98 17.97
C PRO A 337 -8.55 7.96 18.96
N PRO A 338 -9.00 8.04 20.23
CA PRO A 338 -8.53 9.04 21.19
C PRO A 338 -7.03 8.96 21.55
N ASP A 339 -6.48 7.76 21.62
CA ASP A 339 -5.06 7.51 21.91
C ASP A 339 -4.15 8.04 20.79
N VAL A 340 -4.59 7.92 19.53
CA VAL A 340 -3.91 8.48 18.37
C VAL A 340 -3.99 10.00 18.38
N GLN A 341 -5.15 10.57 18.72
CA GLN A 341 -5.32 12.01 18.91
C GLN A 341 -4.37 12.55 20.01
N LEU A 342 -4.29 11.86 21.14
CA LEU A 342 -3.40 12.20 22.25
C LEU A 342 -1.93 12.14 21.84
N SER A 343 -1.51 11.07 21.16
CA SER A 343 -0.15 10.91 20.65
C SER A 343 0.26 12.01 19.66
N LYS A 344 -0.67 12.45 18.79
CA LYS A 344 -0.45 13.58 17.87
C LYS A 344 -0.36 14.91 18.62
N ALA A 345 -1.23 15.14 19.61
CA ALA A 345 -1.20 16.33 20.45
C ALA A 345 0.12 16.46 21.20
N LEU A 346 0.56 15.39 21.87
CA LEU A 346 1.85 15.32 22.57
C LEU A 346 3.03 15.53 21.61
N SER A 347 3.01 14.89 20.43
CA SER A 347 4.06 15.07 19.41
C SER A 347 4.19 16.52 18.97
N TYR A 348 3.07 17.22 18.79
CA TYR A 348 3.09 18.64 18.42
C TYR A 348 3.62 19.50 19.57
N ILE A 349 3.06 19.35 20.76
CA ILE A 349 3.39 20.18 21.93
C ILE A 349 4.88 20.06 22.22
N LEU A 350 5.38 18.84 22.38
CA LEU A 350 6.74 18.58 22.86
C LEU A 350 7.83 18.87 21.81
N ARG A 351 7.49 19.00 20.52
CA ARG A 351 8.49 19.23 19.44
C ARG A 351 8.46 20.63 18.86
N HIS A 352 7.32 21.30 18.93
CA HIS A 352 7.05 22.55 18.19
C HIS A 352 6.21 23.55 19.00
N GLY A 353 5.30 23.05 19.84
CA GLY A 353 4.19 23.84 20.37
C GLY A 353 4.41 24.49 21.72
N THR A 354 5.50 24.20 22.45
CA THR A 354 5.66 24.65 23.85
C THR A 354 5.53 26.16 24.02
N GLN A 355 6.14 26.97 23.15
CA GLN A 355 5.98 28.43 23.18
C GLN A 355 4.53 28.89 22.93
N LYS A 356 3.86 28.28 21.94
CA LYS A 356 2.47 28.63 21.58
C LYS A 356 1.45 28.18 22.63
N GLU A 357 1.76 27.13 23.38
CA GLU A 357 0.91 26.58 24.44
C GLU A 357 1.29 27.14 25.82
N HIS A 358 2.24 28.10 25.85
CA HIS A 358 2.77 28.75 27.05
C HIS A 358 3.32 27.75 28.08
N LEU A 359 4.09 26.78 27.62
CA LEU A 359 4.76 25.76 28.42
C LEU A 359 6.26 26.04 28.48
N GLU A 360 6.81 25.97 29.70
CA GLU A 360 8.24 25.98 29.91
C GLU A 360 8.84 24.64 29.48
N VAL A 361 9.85 24.70 28.62
CA VAL A 361 10.62 23.54 28.16
C VAL A 361 12.07 23.74 28.55
N ARG A 362 12.66 22.69 29.12
CA ARG A 362 14.07 22.67 29.52
C ARG A 362 15.00 22.43 28.33
N SER A 363 16.30 22.68 28.53
CA SER A 363 17.34 22.42 27.53
C SER A 363 17.43 20.95 27.11
N ASP A 364 17.10 20.04 28.03
CA ASP A 364 17.03 18.60 27.84
C ASP A 364 15.71 18.10 27.20
N GLY A 365 14.80 19.02 26.87
CA GLY A 365 13.52 18.77 26.23
C GLY A 365 12.37 18.37 27.16
N TYR A 366 12.60 18.25 28.47
CA TYR A 366 11.56 17.90 29.43
C TYR A 366 10.59 19.06 29.70
N VAL A 367 9.32 18.69 29.81
CA VAL A 367 8.19 19.54 30.20
C VAL A 367 7.41 18.82 31.29
N ARG A 368 6.86 19.57 32.25
CA ARG A 368 5.99 19.01 33.29
C ARG A 368 4.71 18.43 32.70
N LEU A 369 4.38 17.19 33.06
CA LEU A 369 3.25 16.47 32.48
C LEU A 369 1.90 17.07 32.86
N ASP A 370 1.74 17.52 34.10
CA ASP A 370 0.51 18.17 34.56
C ASP A 370 0.20 19.47 33.80
N ALA A 371 1.23 20.27 33.51
CA ALA A 371 1.11 21.47 32.68
C ALA A 371 0.67 21.13 31.24
N VAL A 372 1.17 20.03 30.67
CA VAL A 372 0.78 19.51 29.35
C VAL A 372 -0.68 19.02 29.35
N LEU A 373 -1.08 18.23 30.35
CA LEU A 373 -2.45 17.72 30.50
C LEU A 373 -3.47 18.85 30.69
N ALA A 374 -3.05 19.96 31.30
CA ALA A 374 -3.89 21.15 31.47
C ALA A 374 -4.10 21.96 30.17
N ARG A 375 -3.46 21.61 29.04
CA ARG A 375 -3.60 22.39 27.79
C ARG A 375 -4.95 22.11 27.10
N PRO A 376 -5.64 23.13 26.55
CA PRO A 376 -6.91 22.95 25.86
C PRO A 376 -6.87 21.93 24.72
N ARG A 377 -5.73 21.82 24.02
CA ARG A 377 -5.53 20.84 22.95
C ARG A 377 -5.61 19.40 23.46
N VAL A 378 -5.17 19.15 24.70
CA VAL A 378 -5.23 17.84 25.35
C VAL A 378 -6.59 17.62 25.99
N GLN A 379 -7.12 18.62 26.71
CA GLN A 379 -8.41 18.51 27.41
C GLN A 379 -9.61 18.29 26.50
N LYS A 380 -9.54 18.70 25.23
CA LYS A 380 -10.61 18.48 24.24
C LYS A 380 -10.71 17.04 23.73
N ILE A 381 -9.73 16.19 24.05
CA ILE A 381 -9.72 14.79 23.61
C ILE A 381 -10.60 13.99 24.56
N VAL A 382 -11.58 13.28 24.00
CA VAL A 382 -12.49 12.41 24.76
C VAL A 382 -11.93 11.00 24.76
N MET A 383 -11.50 10.52 25.93
CA MET A 383 -10.81 9.23 26.06
C MET A 383 -11.74 8.02 26.10
N ASP A 384 -12.98 8.21 26.55
CA ASP A 384 -13.95 7.15 26.78
C ASP A 384 -15.39 7.69 26.66
N ASP A 385 -16.38 6.80 26.70
CA ASP A 385 -17.81 7.12 26.57
C ASP A 385 -18.34 8.05 27.67
N THR A 386 -17.56 8.28 28.73
CA THR A 386 -17.92 9.22 29.81
C THR A 386 -17.56 10.67 29.49
N GLY A 387 -16.90 10.92 28.35
CA GLY A 387 -16.47 12.27 27.98
C GLY A 387 -15.17 12.71 28.68
N ARG A 388 -14.46 11.79 29.33
CA ARG A 388 -13.31 12.13 30.20
C ARG A 388 -12.11 12.64 29.38
N ALA A 389 -11.49 13.71 29.87
CA ALA A 389 -10.22 14.22 29.35
C ALA A 389 -9.02 13.32 29.69
N PRO A 390 -7.90 13.39 28.96
CA PRO A 390 -6.72 12.56 29.20
C PRO A 390 -6.10 12.81 30.58
N LYS A 391 -5.61 11.72 31.21
CA LYS A 391 -4.88 11.73 32.49
C LYS A 391 -3.50 11.11 32.36
N SER A 392 -2.71 11.15 33.43
CA SER A 392 -1.33 10.63 33.44
C SER A 392 -1.24 9.17 32.96
N GLU A 393 -2.17 8.32 33.36
CA GLU A 393 -2.19 6.91 32.98
C GLU A 393 -2.43 6.70 31.47
N ASP A 394 -3.19 7.60 30.83
CA ASP A 394 -3.39 7.56 29.37
C ASP A 394 -2.08 7.92 28.65
N VAL A 395 -1.32 8.87 29.19
CA VAL A 395 -0.02 9.25 28.65
C VAL A 395 1.02 8.14 28.85
N GLU A 396 1.04 7.49 30.02
CA GLU A 396 1.86 6.31 30.26
C GLU A 396 1.53 5.18 29.27
N ALA A 397 0.25 4.96 28.97
CA ALA A 397 -0.18 4.01 27.95
C ALA A 397 0.31 4.42 26.55
N VAL A 398 0.21 5.71 26.18
CA VAL A 398 0.72 6.22 24.89
C VAL A 398 2.24 6.10 24.78
N VAL A 399 2.99 6.30 25.87
CA VAL A 399 4.45 6.12 25.92
C VAL A 399 4.80 4.65 25.76
N ARG A 400 4.16 3.76 26.53
CA ARG A 400 4.39 2.31 26.53
C ARG A 400 4.06 1.66 25.19
N ASN A 401 2.92 2.02 24.60
CA ASN A 401 2.42 1.46 23.34
C ASN A 401 2.97 2.20 22.11
N ASN A 402 3.90 3.15 22.29
CA ASN A 402 4.48 3.86 21.17
C ASN A 402 5.46 2.96 20.42
N ALA A 403 5.02 2.39 19.30
CA ALA A 403 5.86 1.58 18.42
C ALA A 403 7.15 2.29 17.95
N LYS A 404 7.22 3.63 18.02
CA LYS A 404 8.39 4.43 17.64
C LYS A 404 9.17 5.02 18.83
N GLN A 405 8.84 4.64 20.07
CA GLN A 405 9.47 5.15 21.29
C GLN A 405 9.65 6.69 21.27
N ARG A 406 8.60 7.40 20.83
CA ARG A 406 8.66 8.85 20.53
C ARG A 406 8.88 9.72 21.76
N PHE A 407 8.52 9.19 22.93
CA PHE A 407 8.40 9.92 24.17
C PHE A 407 9.11 9.17 25.28
N GLU A 408 9.62 9.94 26.24
CA GLU A 408 10.23 9.42 27.46
C GLU A 408 9.56 10.10 28.64
N LEU A 409 9.24 9.31 29.67
CA LEU A 409 8.59 9.75 30.89
C LEU A 409 9.51 9.44 32.08
N THR A 410 9.69 10.40 32.97
CA THR A 410 10.48 10.27 34.19
C THR A 410 9.80 10.96 35.36
N TYR A 411 10.29 10.72 36.57
CA TYR A 411 9.83 11.36 37.79
C TYR A 411 10.95 12.19 38.38
N GLY A 412 10.62 13.38 38.87
CA GLY A 412 11.57 14.20 39.56
C GLY A 412 10.96 15.26 40.48
N SER A 413 11.78 16.22 40.87
CA SER A 413 11.34 17.38 41.66
C SER A 413 10.48 18.32 40.82
N ASN A 414 9.92 19.35 41.46
CA ASN A 414 9.14 20.39 40.77
C ASN A 414 9.98 21.24 39.79
N VAL A 415 11.31 21.16 39.87
CA VAL A 415 12.24 21.98 39.09
C VAL A 415 13.16 21.15 38.19
N SER A 416 13.36 19.87 38.48
CA SER A 416 14.25 19.00 37.71
C SER A 416 13.68 17.58 37.52
N PRO A 417 13.78 17.02 36.29
CA PRO A 417 13.41 15.63 36.01
C PRO A 417 14.42 14.59 36.53
N THR A 418 15.59 15.01 37.02
CA THR A 418 16.67 14.12 37.48
C THR A 418 16.80 14.02 39.00
N ASP A 419 16.20 14.97 39.73
CA ASP A 419 16.20 14.95 41.19
C ASP A 419 15.19 13.93 41.72
N LYS A 420 15.32 13.49 42.97
CA LYS A 420 14.27 12.66 43.58
C LYS A 420 13.00 13.50 43.81
N GLY A 421 11.88 13.04 43.26
CA GLY A 421 10.58 13.65 43.51
C GLY A 421 9.44 12.88 42.83
N THR A 422 8.22 13.41 42.97
CA THR A 422 6.98 12.75 42.52
C THR A 422 6.37 13.39 41.27
N PHE A 423 6.93 14.49 40.76
CA PHE A 423 6.40 15.17 39.59
C PHE A 423 6.76 14.41 38.33
N GLN A 424 5.77 14.18 37.47
CA GLN A 424 5.98 13.54 36.17
C GLN A 424 6.49 14.54 35.14
N TRP A 425 7.53 14.15 34.42
CA TRP A 425 8.15 14.90 33.34
C TRP A 425 8.09 14.08 32.06
N ILE A 426 7.80 14.74 30.94
CA ILE A 426 7.74 14.11 29.63
C ILE A 426 8.56 14.90 28.61
N ARG A 427 9.24 14.20 27.70
CA ARG A 427 9.89 14.80 26.53
C ARG A 427 9.67 13.99 25.28
N ALA A 428 9.82 14.63 24.12
CA ALA A 428 10.05 13.91 22.88
C ALA A 428 11.54 13.54 22.78
N VAL A 429 11.84 12.28 22.42
CA VAL A 429 13.23 11.78 22.33
C VAL A 429 13.97 12.38 21.11
N GLN A 430 13.21 12.79 20.08
CA GLN A 430 13.75 13.32 18.84
C GLN A 430 12.71 14.18 18.11
N GLY A 431 13.15 14.99 17.14
CA GLY A 431 12.30 15.68 16.17
C GLY A 431 11.96 17.13 16.53
N HIS A 432 12.76 17.76 17.39
CA HIS A 432 12.55 19.11 17.88
C HIS A 432 12.83 20.20 16.83
N SER A 433 12.02 21.26 16.86
CA SER A 433 12.32 22.56 16.25
C SER A 433 12.39 23.68 17.28
N LEU A 434 12.47 23.34 18.57
CA LEU A 434 12.49 24.29 19.68
C LEU A 434 13.93 24.76 19.89
N ALA A 435 14.15 26.08 19.81
CA ALA A 435 15.46 26.68 20.06
C ALA A 435 15.95 26.47 21.50
N ALA A 436 15.02 26.31 22.45
CA ALA A 436 15.33 26.06 23.85
C ALA A 436 15.89 24.65 24.11
N VAL A 437 15.70 23.68 23.22
CA VAL A 437 16.15 22.29 23.40
C VAL A 437 17.52 22.12 22.72
N THR A 438 18.57 22.06 23.54
CA THR A 438 19.97 22.01 23.10
C THR A 438 20.75 20.81 23.63
N ASP A 439 20.27 20.16 24.70
CA ASP A 439 20.99 19.13 25.44
C ASP A 439 20.24 17.79 25.41
N LEU A 440 20.05 17.25 24.21
CA LEU A 440 19.53 15.90 24.06
C LEU A 440 20.68 14.91 24.22
N SER A 441 20.63 14.10 25.27
CA SER A 441 21.54 12.97 25.49
C SER A 441 21.50 12.01 24.30
N HIS A 442 22.41 12.22 23.35
CA HIS A 442 22.61 11.36 22.19
C HIS A 442 24.03 10.80 22.23
N THR A 443 24.16 9.49 22.01
CA THR A 443 25.48 8.88 21.76
C THR A 443 26.01 9.41 20.44
N SER A 444 27.09 10.17 20.48
CA SER A 444 27.76 10.65 19.25
C SER A 444 28.42 9.47 18.55
N LEU A 445 28.22 9.38 17.22
CA LEU A 445 28.91 8.38 16.40
C LEU A 445 30.37 8.81 16.19
N SER A 446 31.27 7.85 16.27
CA SER A 446 32.70 7.98 16.01
C SER A 446 33.20 6.76 15.23
N GLU A 447 34.39 6.86 14.64
CA GLU A 447 35.02 5.71 13.97
C GLU A 447 35.15 4.49 14.89
N ALA A 448 35.26 4.70 16.21
CA ALA A 448 35.41 3.64 17.20
C ALA A 448 34.09 2.89 17.49
N ASN A 449 32.93 3.56 17.41
CA ASN A 449 31.63 2.98 17.81
C ASN A 449 30.64 2.78 16.64
N ILE A 450 30.97 3.23 15.43
CA ILE A 450 30.06 3.14 14.27
C ILE A 450 29.61 1.72 13.97
N LYS A 451 30.52 0.74 14.10
CA LYS A 451 30.26 -0.69 13.90
C LYS A 451 29.23 -1.27 14.88
N ASP A 452 29.10 -0.66 16.06
CA ASP A 452 28.17 -1.10 17.11
C ASP A 452 26.77 -0.49 16.90
N HIS A 453 26.63 0.42 15.92
CA HIS A 453 25.43 1.24 15.73
C HIS A 453 24.84 1.21 14.32
N LEU A 454 25.64 0.91 13.28
CA LEU A 454 25.21 0.81 11.88
C LEU A 454 25.71 -0.48 11.24
N ALA A 455 24.87 -1.08 10.38
CA ALA A 455 25.26 -2.23 9.57
C ALA A 455 26.19 -1.81 8.42
N GLN A 456 27.07 -2.73 8.01
CA GLN A 456 27.93 -2.56 6.85
C GLN A 456 27.36 -3.36 5.67
N GLU A 457 27.21 -2.72 4.52
CA GLU A 457 26.80 -3.34 3.26
C GLU A 457 27.71 -2.80 2.15
N ASP A 458 28.26 -3.69 1.33
CA ASP A 458 29.25 -3.36 0.28
C ASP A 458 30.43 -2.49 0.74
N GLY A 459 30.88 -2.71 1.99
CA GLY A 459 31.99 -1.96 2.60
C GLY A 459 31.60 -0.62 3.21
N MET A 460 30.34 -0.19 3.10
CA MET A 460 29.83 1.10 3.57
C MET A 460 29.03 0.96 4.88
N TYR A 461 29.36 1.75 5.90
CA TYR A 461 28.48 1.96 7.05
C TYR A 461 27.44 3.03 6.71
N TYR A 462 26.18 2.63 6.52
CA TYR A 462 25.18 3.52 5.98
C TYR A 462 24.05 3.87 6.93
N ALA A 463 23.46 5.04 6.69
CA ALA A 463 22.18 5.43 7.24
C ALA A 463 21.28 5.99 6.14
N ILE A 464 19.96 5.88 6.29
CA ILE A 464 19.00 6.19 5.23
C ILE A 464 18.22 7.47 5.56
N HIS A 465 18.11 8.37 4.59
CA HIS A 465 17.22 9.53 4.63
C HIS A 465 16.06 9.37 3.64
N GLY A 466 14.83 9.34 4.14
CA GLY A 466 13.64 9.33 3.29
C GLY A 466 13.23 10.75 2.90
N THR A 467 13.09 11.00 1.60
CA THR A 467 12.71 12.30 1.04
C THR A 467 11.66 12.16 -0.08
N ASP A 468 11.16 13.28 -0.61
CA ASP A 468 10.26 13.33 -1.77
C ASP A 468 10.95 13.93 -3.01
N GLU A 469 10.34 13.83 -4.18
CA GLU A 469 10.93 14.29 -5.45
C GLU A 469 11.30 15.78 -5.46
N LYS A 470 10.47 16.60 -4.81
CA LYS A 470 10.66 18.04 -4.75
C LYS A 470 11.86 18.39 -3.87
N ALA A 471 11.93 17.80 -2.68
CA ALA A 471 13.06 17.97 -1.77
C ALA A 471 14.34 17.34 -2.33
N PHE A 472 14.24 16.23 -3.07
CA PHE A 472 15.38 15.60 -3.73
C PHE A 472 16.03 16.52 -4.76
N SER A 473 15.24 17.16 -5.63
CA SER A 473 15.75 18.17 -6.57
C SER A 473 16.52 19.30 -5.86
N GLN A 474 16.06 19.71 -4.67
CA GLN A 474 16.74 20.73 -3.86
C GLN A 474 18.05 20.22 -3.27
N ILE A 475 18.08 18.96 -2.80
CA ILE A 475 19.28 18.32 -2.26
C ILE A 475 20.36 18.18 -3.34
N LEU A 476 19.97 17.84 -4.57
CA LEU A 476 20.91 17.79 -5.71
C LEU A 476 21.46 19.18 -6.04
N ALA A 477 20.61 20.20 -6.04
CA ALA A 477 21.03 21.57 -6.32
C ALA A 477 21.95 22.14 -5.22
N SER A 478 21.70 21.83 -3.95
CA SER A 478 22.54 22.26 -2.82
C SER A 478 23.80 21.41 -2.65
N GLY A 479 23.81 20.20 -3.19
CA GLY A 479 24.86 19.20 -2.98
C GLY A 479 24.89 18.62 -1.55
N ALA A 480 23.90 18.91 -0.71
CA ALA A 480 23.91 18.53 0.71
C ALA A 480 22.50 18.38 1.32
N LEU A 481 22.39 17.47 2.29
CA LEU A 481 21.21 17.37 3.16
C LEU A 481 21.16 18.57 4.13
N CYS A 482 19.97 19.13 4.31
CA CYS A 482 19.75 20.27 5.20
C CYS A 482 18.84 19.89 6.37
N ARG A 483 19.12 20.42 7.56
CA ARG A 483 18.27 20.25 8.76
C ARG A 483 16.90 20.93 8.62
N MET A 484 16.74 21.82 7.63
CA MET A 484 15.56 22.66 7.44
C MET A 484 15.23 23.41 8.75
N GLN A 485 13.99 23.27 9.25
CA GLN A 485 13.54 23.91 10.50
C GLN A 485 13.86 23.09 11.76
N ARG A 486 14.58 21.96 11.64
CA ARG A 486 14.93 21.10 12.79
C ARG A 486 16.33 21.40 13.32
N ASN A 487 16.61 20.90 14.52
CA ASN A 487 17.93 21.02 15.14
C ASN A 487 18.94 20.03 14.51
N HIS A 488 18.48 18.85 14.08
CA HIS A 488 19.32 17.81 13.48
C HIS A 488 18.70 17.20 12.21
N ILE A 489 19.55 16.66 11.33
CA ILE A 489 19.13 15.81 10.21
C ILE A 489 18.79 14.43 10.78
N HIS A 490 17.63 13.90 10.42
CA HIS A 490 17.19 12.58 10.86
C HIS A 490 17.53 11.53 9.82
N LEU A 491 18.26 10.49 10.26
CA LEU A 491 18.61 9.32 9.47
C LEU A 491 18.07 8.06 10.17
N ALA A 492 17.72 7.06 9.39
CA ALA A 492 17.33 5.74 9.87
C ALA A 492 18.54 4.78 9.78
N LYS A 493 18.67 3.88 10.75
CA LYS A 493 19.77 2.88 10.81
C LYS A 493 19.69 1.80 9.73
N GLY A 494 18.62 1.75 8.96
CA GLY A 494 18.39 0.75 7.93
C GLY A 494 17.06 0.96 7.22
N ARG A 495 16.74 0.04 6.30
CA ARG A 495 15.52 0.10 5.48
C ARG A 495 14.25 -0.03 6.36
N PRO A 496 13.16 0.67 6.03
CA PRO A 496 11.88 0.41 6.70
C PRO A 496 11.50 -1.06 6.57
N GLY A 497 11.28 -1.74 7.69
CA GLY A 497 10.89 -3.16 7.72
C GLY A 497 12.04 -4.15 7.85
N ALA A 498 13.30 -3.71 7.87
CA ALA A 498 14.43 -4.57 8.25
C ALA A 498 14.34 -4.94 9.75
N SER A 499 14.75 -6.17 10.09
CA SER A 499 14.74 -6.68 11.47
C SER A 499 15.52 -5.75 12.40
N GLY A 500 14.91 -5.34 13.52
CA GLY A 500 15.53 -4.43 14.50
C GLY A 500 15.53 -2.93 14.13
N VAL A 501 14.97 -2.53 12.98
CA VAL A 501 14.97 -1.12 12.53
C VAL A 501 13.63 -0.42 12.80
N LEU A 502 13.61 0.43 13.83
CA LEU A 502 12.50 1.36 14.09
C LEU A 502 12.65 2.63 13.23
N SER A 503 12.19 2.57 11.97
CA SER A 503 12.34 3.70 11.04
C SER A 503 11.38 4.87 11.34
N GLY A 504 11.97 6.05 11.57
CA GLY A 504 11.26 7.33 11.71
C GLY A 504 10.80 7.95 10.38
N MET A 505 11.13 7.32 9.24
CA MET A 505 10.81 7.84 7.91
C MET A 505 9.30 7.90 7.68
N ARG A 506 8.85 8.94 6.96
CA ARG A 506 7.44 9.10 6.59
C ARG A 506 7.07 8.05 5.56
N GLN A 507 5.88 7.46 5.65
CA GLN A 507 5.42 6.41 4.73
C GLN A 507 5.30 6.90 3.27
N HIS A 508 5.22 8.21 3.04
CA HIS A 508 5.14 8.84 1.71
C HIS A 508 6.49 9.28 1.13
N CYS A 509 7.64 8.83 1.67
CA CYS A 509 8.92 9.14 1.02
C CYS A 509 8.97 8.46 -0.35
N SER A 510 9.12 9.23 -1.43
CA SER A 510 9.24 8.71 -2.80
C SER A 510 10.69 8.38 -3.20
N ARG A 511 11.65 8.77 -2.35
CA ARG A 511 13.09 8.55 -2.54
C ARG A 511 13.75 8.16 -1.21
N LEU A 512 14.72 7.26 -1.29
CA LEU A 512 15.61 6.91 -0.19
C LEU A 512 17.04 7.32 -0.57
N LEU A 513 17.69 8.08 0.30
CA LEU A 513 19.09 8.47 0.14
C LEU A 513 19.93 7.66 1.11
N TYR A 514 20.94 6.96 0.59
CA TYR A 514 21.93 6.26 1.37
C TYR A 514 23.08 7.21 1.68
N VAL A 515 23.35 7.40 2.97
CA VAL A 515 24.42 8.24 3.47
C VAL A 515 25.54 7.34 3.99
N ASP A 516 26.73 7.46 3.38
CA ASP A 516 27.95 6.83 3.89
C ASP A 516 28.42 7.57 5.15
N VAL A 517 28.06 7.03 6.31
CA VAL A 517 28.39 7.62 7.60
C VAL A 517 29.87 7.40 7.94
N GLY A 518 30.45 6.27 7.51
CA GLY A 518 31.87 5.99 7.73
C GLY A 518 32.75 7.05 7.06
N ARG A 519 32.47 7.36 5.80
CA ARG A 519 33.18 8.40 5.06
C ARG A 519 32.91 9.81 5.60
N ALA A 520 31.67 10.11 5.98
CA ALA A 520 31.33 11.41 6.56
C ALA A 520 32.06 11.70 7.88
N LEU A 521 32.33 10.66 8.69
CA LEU A 521 33.15 10.78 9.90
C LEU A 521 34.63 11.02 9.57
N ALA A 522 35.19 10.27 8.61
CA ALA A 522 36.59 10.39 8.21
C ALA A 522 36.93 11.74 7.57
N ASP A 523 36.01 12.29 6.77
CA ASP A 523 36.20 13.59 6.10
C ASP A 523 36.05 14.79 7.06
N GLY A 524 35.70 14.56 8.34
CA GLY A 524 35.44 15.61 9.34
C GLY A 524 34.26 16.53 8.98
N ALA A 525 33.57 16.21 7.89
CA ALA A 525 32.55 17.02 7.26
C ALA A 525 31.22 16.27 7.29
N TRP A 526 30.29 16.76 8.09
CA TRP A 526 28.86 16.45 7.91
C TRP A 526 28.27 17.14 6.65
N ALA A 527 29.10 17.67 5.75
CA ALA A 527 28.74 18.07 4.42
C ALA A 527 28.83 16.84 3.51
N ILE A 528 27.77 16.02 3.51
CA ILE A 528 27.70 14.77 2.76
C ILE A 528 27.73 15.08 1.26
N PRO A 529 28.80 14.74 0.50
CA PRO A 529 28.71 14.76 -0.95
C PRO A 529 27.84 13.59 -1.37
N ALA A 530 26.62 13.90 -1.84
CA ALA A 530 25.66 12.91 -2.28
C ALA A 530 26.19 12.12 -3.50
N ARG A 531 26.81 10.96 -3.27
CA ARG A 531 26.95 9.94 -4.30
C ARG A 531 25.70 9.06 -4.24
N CYS A 532 24.87 9.16 -5.27
CA CYS A 532 23.71 8.28 -5.47
C CYS A 532 24.20 6.87 -5.82
N LEU A 533 23.68 5.86 -5.09
CA LEU A 533 23.51 4.49 -5.58
C LEU A 533 22.02 4.26 -5.81
#